data_AF-A0A820QXW7-F1
#
_entry.id   AF-A0A820QXW7-F1
#
_cell.length_a   1.000
_cell.length_b   1.000
_cell.length_c   1.000
_cell.angle_alpha   90.00
_cell.angle_beta   90.00
_cell.angle_gamma   90.00
#
_symmetry.space_group_name_H-M   'P 1'
#
loop_
_entity.id
_entity.type
_entity.pdbx_description
1 polymer ?
#
loop_
_entity_poly.entity_id
_entity_poly.type
_entity_poly.pdbx_seq_one_letter_code
_entity_poly.pdbx_strand_id
1 'polypeptide(L)'
;MLQSIGTNHHENQKTEKKSFDDRLSHLEEDVRNLDKSFKDGDKKPEAQPIPPPPSPVVVPPNLEVPENKPIEKPSATEKQLNTNNRCTWRNSSPVNTTFEIRQLYETLPFDDIKGGAWTQGFDIRYETSQWTSNNKLKIILMPHSHCDPGWIHTFEEYF
;
A
#
# COMPACT_ATOMS: atom_id res chain seq x y z
N MET A 1 22.34 -27.70 58.50
CA MET A 1 20.99 -27.76 57.92
C MET A 1 21.01 -26.84 56.70
N LEU A 2 21.37 -27.38 55.52
CA LEU A 2 21.47 -26.62 54.26
C LEU A 2 20.21 -26.95 53.44
N GLN A 3 19.33 -25.97 53.25
CA GLN A 3 18.15 -26.11 52.41
C GLN A 3 18.42 -25.61 51.00
N SER A 4 17.94 -26.41 50.05
CA SER A 4 18.04 -26.32 48.61
C SER A 4 17.31 -25.10 48.04
N ILE A 5 17.97 -24.34 47.17
CA ILE A 5 17.39 -23.26 46.37
C ILE A 5 17.79 -23.52 44.91
N GLY A 6 17.00 -24.30 44.17
CA GLY A 6 17.43 -24.73 42.83
C GLY A 6 16.37 -25.34 41.91
N THR A 7 15.06 -25.19 42.16
CA THR A 7 14.02 -25.90 41.38
C THR A 7 12.97 -25.01 40.69
N ASN A 8 12.74 -23.77 41.12
CA ASN A 8 11.58 -22.98 40.64
C ASN A 8 11.72 -22.41 39.21
N HIS A 9 12.93 -22.12 38.73
CA HIS A 9 13.08 -21.40 37.45
C HIS A 9 12.86 -22.30 36.22
N HIS A 10 13.18 -23.59 36.32
CA HIS A 10 13.06 -24.52 35.21
C HIS A 10 11.62 -25.03 35.04
N GLU A 11 10.87 -25.11 36.14
CA GLU A 11 9.47 -25.54 36.15
C GLU A 11 8.54 -24.49 35.52
N ASN A 12 8.75 -23.20 35.81
CA ASN A 12 8.00 -22.10 35.20
C ASN A 12 8.22 -21.96 33.68
N GLN A 13 9.45 -22.20 33.18
CA GLN A 13 9.68 -22.19 31.73
C GLN A 13 9.03 -23.39 31.03
N LYS A 14 8.87 -24.51 31.74
CA LYS A 14 8.24 -25.72 31.20
C LYS A 14 6.73 -25.57 31.13
N THR A 15 6.11 -24.91 32.10
CA THR A 15 4.67 -24.61 32.10
C THR A 15 4.32 -23.54 31.07
N GLU A 16 5.16 -22.50 30.89
CA GLU A 16 4.96 -21.50 29.83
C GLU A 16 5.09 -22.10 28.43
N LYS A 17 6.11 -22.94 28.18
CA LYS A 17 6.24 -23.65 26.90
C LYS A 17 5.05 -24.55 26.62
N LYS A 18 4.60 -25.31 27.63
CA LYS A 18 3.41 -26.14 27.50
C LYS A 18 2.16 -25.30 27.17
N SER A 19 1.96 -24.17 27.86
CA SER A 19 0.86 -23.26 27.58
C SER A 19 0.91 -22.68 26.16
N PHE A 20 2.11 -22.43 25.64
CA PHE A 20 2.29 -21.96 24.27
C PHE A 20 2.01 -23.05 23.23
N ASP A 21 2.49 -24.27 23.46
CA ASP A 21 2.25 -25.42 22.60
C ASP A 21 0.75 -25.78 22.56
N ASP A 22 0.07 -25.71 23.71
CA ASP A 22 -1.38 -25.91 23.80
C ASP A 22 -2.13 -24.85 22.97
N ARG A 23 -1.72 -23.57 23.05
CA ARG A 23 -2.30 -22.48 22.24
C ARG A 23 -2.06 -22.65 20.74
N LEU A 24 -0.89 -23.15 20.34
CA LEU A 24 -0.59 -23.45 18.93
C LEU A 24 -1.46 -24.59 18.42
N SER A 25 -1.68 -25.64 19.22
CA SER A 25 -2.50 -26.77 18.83
C SER A 25 -3.96 -26.39 18.57
N HIS A 26 -4.52 -25.51 19.41
CA HIS A 26 -5.86 -24.98 19.21
C HIS A 26 -5.96 -24.13 17.93
N LEU A 27 -4.94 -23.30 17.66
CA LEU A 27 -4.90 -22.49 16.44
C LEU A 27 -4.82 -23.35 15.17
N GLU A 28 -4.04 -24.44 15.19
CA GLU A 28 -3.97 -25.39 14.07
C GLU A 28 -5.29 -26.12 13.82
N GLU A 29 -6.07 -26.38 14.87
CA GLU A 29 -7.39 -26.99 14.77
C GLU A 29 -8.40 -26.00 14.18
N ASP A 30 -8.39 -24.74 14.61
CA ASP A 30 -9.24 -23.67 14.08
C ASP A 30 -8.98 -23.45 12.58
N VAL A 31 -7.71 -23.41 12.15
CA VAL A 31 -7.35 -23.30 10.72
C VAL A 31 -7.85 -24.49 9.92
N ARG A 32 -7.76 -25.71 10.46
CA ARG A 32 -8.27 -26.93 9.81
C ARG A 32 -9.79 -26.93 9.70
N ASN A 33 -10.49 -26.42 10.70
CA ASN A 33 -11.94 -26.31 10.68
C ASN A 33 -12.41 -25.23 9.68
N LEU A 34 -11.65 -24.14 9.55
CA LEU A 34 -11.90 -23.12 8.54
C LEU A 34 -11.74 -23.68 7.11
N ASP A 35 -10.67 -24.44 6.83
CA ASP A 35 -10.46 -25.08 5.52
C ASP A 35 -11.59 -26.06 5.15
N LYS A 36 -12.14 -26.79 6.12
CA LYS A 36 -13.32 -27.65 5.91
C LYS A 36 -14.57 -26.83 5.57
N SER A 37 -14.79 -25.72 6.27
CA SER A 37 -15.92 -24.81 6.00
C SER A 37 -15.87 -24.22 4.58
N PHE A 38 -14.67 -23.87 4.10
CA PHE A 38 -14.50 -23.40 2.71
C PHE A 38 -14.80 -24.49 1.68
N LYS A 39 -14.48 -25.76 1.95
CA LYS A 39 -14.77 -26.89 1.04
C LYS A 39 -16.25 -27.25 0.98
N ASP A 40 -17.00 -27.03 2.06
CA ASP A 40 -18.45 -27.22 2.07
C ASP A 40 -19.21 -26.02 1.46
N GLY A 41 -18.53 -24.88 1.31
CA GLY A 41 -19.05 -23.63 0.72
C GLY A 41 -19.08 -23.57 -0.81
N ASP A 42 -18.62 -24.61 -1.52
CA ASP A 42 -18.63 -24.71 -2.99
C ASP A 42 -20.04 -24.89 -3.62
N LYS A 43 -21.10 -24.48 -2.92
CA LYS A 43 -22.37 -24.15 -3.58
C LYS A 43 -22.28 -22.70 -4.04
N LYS A 44 -21.75 -22.52 -5.26
CA LYS A 44 -21.77 -21.27 -6.03
C LYS A 44 -23.13 -20.57 -5.81
N PRO A 45 -23.21 -19.42 -5.12
CA PRO A 45 -24.41 -18.61 -5.17
C PRO A 45 -24.63 -18.23 -6.64
N GLU A 46 -25.84 -18.50 -7.13
CA GLU A 46 -26.24 -18.14 -8.49
C GLU A 46 -25.93 -16.67 -8.71
N ALA A 47 -25.09 -16.38 -9.71
CA ALA A 47 -24.62 -15.03 -9.98
C ALA A 47 -25.82 -14.16 -10.37
N GLN A 48 -26.23 -13.29 -9.45
CA GLN A 48 -27.17 -12.22 -9.77
C GLN A 48 -26.54 -11.36 -10.88
N PRO A 49 -27.27 -11.05 -11.97
CA PRO A 49 -26.73 -10.21 -13.03
C PRO A 49 -26.30 -8.86 -12.46
N ILE A 50 -25.03 -8.51 -12.66
CA ILE A 50 -24.51 -7.19 -12.31
C ILE A 50 -25.36 -6.15 -13.05
N PRO A 51 -25.99 -5.18 -12.38
CA PRO A 51 -26.70 -4.12 -13.07
C PRO A 51 -25.72 -3.35 -13.98
N PRO A 52 -26.11 -3.01 -15.21
CA PRO A 52 -25.22 -2.28 -16.10
C PRO A 52 -24.83 -0.94 -15.47
N PRO A 53 -23.59 -0.46 -15.69
CA PRO A 53 -23.17 0.84 -15.19
C PRO A 53 -24.11 1.94 -15.71
N PRO A 54 -24.39 2.98 -14.91
CA PRO A 54 -25.20 4.10 -15.37
C PRO A 54 -24.56 4.72 -16.62
N SER A 55 -25.38 5.00 -17.62
CA SER A 55 -24.91 5.61 -18.88
C SER A 55 -24.19 6.93 -18.59
N PRO A 56 -23.12 7.26 -19.33
CA PRO A 56 -22.45 8.55 -19.19
C PRO A 56 -23.48 9.67 -19.35
N VAL A 57 -23.54 10.58 -18.39
CA VAL A 57 -24.34 11.80 -18.51
C VAL A 57 -23.80 12.56 -19.71
N VAL A 58 -24.59 12.61 -20.78
CA VAL A 58 -24.27 13.39 -21.97
C VAL A 58 -24.32 14.86 -21.55
N VAL A 59 -23.16 15.47 -21.34
CA VAL A 59 -23.04 16.91 -21.21
C VAL A 59 -23.42 17.51 -22.58
N PRO A 60 -24.40 18.42 -22.67
CA PRO A 60 -24.78 19.01 -23.94
C PRO A 60 -23.59 19.75 -24.57
N PRO A 61 -23.27 19.50 -25.85
CA PRO A 61 -22.21 20.20 -26.55
C PRO A 61 -22.77 21.53 -27.05
N ASN A 62 -22.79 22.55 -26.18
CA ASN A 62 -22.75 23.95 -26.60
C ASN A 62 -22.60 24.88 -25.40
N LEU A 63 -21.36 25.13 -25.02
CA LEU A 63 -20.96 26.44 -24.51
C LEU A 63 -19.95 26.96 -25.54
N GLU A 64 -20.47 27.69 -26.53
CA GLU A 64 -19.66 28.43 -27.49
C GLU A 64 -18.80 29.42 -26.71
N VAL A 65 -17.50 29.15 -26.64
CA VAL A 65 -16.51 30.11 -26.15
C VAL A 65 -16.27 31.11 -27.28
N PRO A 66 -16.54 32.43 -27.09
CA PRO A 66 -16.29 33.41 -28.14
C PRO A 66 -14.80 33.49 -28.45
N GLU A 67 -14.47 33.31 -29.73
CA GLU A 67 -13.13 33.47 -30.29
C GLU A 67 -12.61 34.92 -30.18
N ASN A 68 -11.35 35.02 -29.75
CA ASN A 68 -10.35 36.00 -30.19
C ASN A 68 -10.62 37.50 -29.93
N LYS A 69 -10.22 37.96 -28.74
CA LYS A 69 -9.72 39.33 -28.55
C LYS A 69 -8.23 39.29 -28.16
N PRO A 70 -7.33 40.00 -28.86
CA PRO A 70 -5.93 40.09 -28.45
C PRO A 70 -5.83 40.69 -27.04
N ILE A 71 -5.26 39.94 -26.11
CA ILE A 71 -4.93 40.43 -24.78
C ILE A 71 -3.67 41.27 -24.93
N GLU A 72 -3.82 42.60 -24.95
CA GLU A 72 -2.71 43.51 -24.70
C GLU A 72 -2.17 43.19 -23.31
N LYS A 73 -0.90 42.75 -23.23
CA LYS A 73 -0.22 42.53 -21.94
C LYS A 73 -0.22 43.86 -21.18
N PRO A 74 -0.81 43.94 -19.97
CA PRO A 74 -0.57 45.08 -19.11
C PRO A 74 0.93 45.12 -18.80
N SER A 75 1.58 46.21 -19.18
CA SER A 75 2.93 46.54 -18.75
C SER A 75 2.97 46.50 -17.23
N ALA A 76 3.62 45.47 -16.67
CA ALA A 76 3.74 45.30 -15.24
C ALA A 76 4.67 46.40 -14.71
N THR A 77 4.09 47.49 -14.20
CA THR A 77 4.80 48.41 -13.32
C THR A 77 5.25 47.60 -12.11
N GLU A 78 6.56 47.41 -11.96
CA GLU A 78 7.19 46.75 -10.82
C GLU A 78 6.81 47.48 -9.53
N LYS A 79 5.76 47.00 -8.85
CA LYS A 79 5.56 47.33 -7.44
C LYS A 79 6.59 46.53 -6.66
N GLN A 80 7.63 47.23 -6.22
CA GLN A 80 8.61 46.80 -5.22
C GLN A 80 7.89 46.02 -4.11
N LEU A 81 8.08 44.70 -4.11
CA LEU A 81 7.45 43.81 -3.15
C LEU A 81 8.17 43.93 -1.81
N ASN A 82 7.45 44.42 -0.80
CA ASN A 82 7.88 44.46 0.59
C ASN A 82 8.45 43.09 1.01
N THR A 83 9.74 43.04 1.33
CA THR A 83 10.51 41.82 1.61
C THR A 83 10.20 41.18 2.97
N ASN A 84 9.20 41.67 3.69
CA ASN A 84 8.80 41.16 5.01
C ASN A 84 7.61 40.19 4.97
N ASN A 85 7.17 39.79 3.77
CA ASN A 85 6.06 38.86 3.59
C ASN A 85 6.65 37.51 3.14
N ARG A 86 6.85 36.57 4.06
CA ARG A 86 7.40 35.21 3.83
C ARG A 86 6.46 34.28 3.05
N CYS A 87 5.77 34.78 2.03
CA CYS A 87 4.97 33.99 1.12
C CYS A 87 5.77 33.77 -0.17
N THR A 88 6.25 32.55 -0.40
CA THR A 88 6.75 32.16 -1.72
C THR A 88 5.55 31.82 -2.61
N TRP A 89 5.04 32.82 -3.32
CA TRP A 89 4.15 32.58 -4.46
C TRP A 89 4.87 31.69 -5.49
N ARG A 90 4.11 30.84 -6.19
CA ARG A 90 4.55 29.71 -7.06
C ARG A 90 5.48 30.08 -8.24
N ASN A 91 6.02 31.29 -8.27
CA ASN A 91 7.09 31.73 -9.19
C ASN A 91 8.50 31.44 -8.64
N SER A 92 8.63 30.69 -7.55
CA SER A 92 9.94 30.18 -7.11
C SER A 92 10.52 29.24 -8.18
N SER A 93 11.83 29.36 -8.42
CA SER A 93 12.61 28.43 -9.25
C SER A 93 12.23 26.97 -8.97
N PRO A 94 12.30 26.07 -9.98
CA PRO A 94 11.94 24.68 -9.80
C PRO A 94 12.65 24.10 -8.58
N VAL A 95 11.90 23.39 -7.74
CA VAL A 95 12.41 22.75 -6.54
C VAL A 95 13.52 21.80 -6.96
N ASN A 96 14.70 21.92 -6.34
CA ASN A 96 15.82 21.03 -6.61
C ASN A 96 15.50 19.64 -6.01
N THR A 97 15.04 18.73 -6.86
CA THR A 97 14.78 17.33 -6.50
C THR A 97 15.72 16.41 -7.25
N THR A 98 16.13 15.31 -6.61
CA THR A 98 16.95 14.28 -7.27
C THR A 98 16.23 13.64 -8.45
N PHE A 99 14.90 13.51 -8.36
CA PHE A 99 14.06 13.01 -9.44
C PHE A 99 12.87 13.95 -9.66
N GLU A 100 12.62 14.29 -10.92
CA GLU A 100 11.37 14.91 -11.37
C GLU A 100 10.59 13.87 -12.16
N ILE A 101 9.40 13.47 -11.67
CA ILE A 101 8.62 12.39 -12.28
C ILE A 101 8.27 12.69 -13.75
N ARG A 102 7.98 13.95 -14.10
CA ARG A 102 7.74 14.34 -15.50
C ARG A 102 8.93 14.01 -16.40
N GLN A 103 10.15 14.37 -16.00
CA GLN A 103 11.36 14.04 -16.76
C GLN A 103 11.59 12.53 -16.83
N LEU A 104 11.29 11.80 -15.75
CA LEU A 104 11.37 10.35 -15.75
C LEU A 104 10.42 9.74 -16.79
N TYR A 105 9.17 10.23 -16.87
CA TYR A 105 8.21 9.78 -17.88
C TYR A 105 8.68 10.05 -19.32
N GLU A 106 9.38 11.16 -19.55
CA GLU A 106 9.94 11.49 -20.87
C GLU A 106 11.12 10.58 -21.26
N THR A 107 11.72 9.85 -20.32
CA THR A 107 12.94 9.06 -20.53
C THR A 107 12.74 7.55 -20.43
N LEU A 108 11.70 7.09 -19.75
CA LEU A 108 11.43 5.66 -19.59
C LEU A 108 10.95 5.03 -20.92
N PRO A 109 11.41 3.81 -21.26
CA PRO A 109 11.00 3.12 -22.48
C PRO A 109 9.61 2.44 -22.37
N PHE A 110 9.15 2.13 -21.15
CA PHE A 110 7.88 1.46 -20.86
C PHE A 110 7.69 0.07 -21.52
N ASP A 111 8.77 -0.66 -21.78
CA ASP A 111 8.70 -2.02 -22.33
C ASP A 111 8.07 -3.02 -21.32
N ASP A 112 7.17 -3.92 -21.77
CA ASP A 112 6.61 -5.06 -20.98
C ASP A 112 7.42 -6.34 -21.22
N ILE A 113 8.70 -6.32 -20.89
CA ILE A 113 9.57 -7.50 -20.97
C ILE A 113 9.32 -8.41 -19.77
N LYS A 114 9.20 -9.72 -19.98
CA LYS A 114 9.00 -10.69 -18.90
C LYS A 114 10.29 -10.93 -18.11
N GLY A 115 10.29 -10.58 -16.83
CA GLY A 115 11.43 -10.66 -15.90
C GLY A 115 11.71 -12.03 -15.26
N GLY A 116 10.99 -13.09 -15.64
CA GLY A 116 11.09 -14.41 -15.00
C GLY A 116 10.06 -14.59 -13.87
N ALA A 117 10.49 -15.07 -12.70
CA ALA A 117 9.60 -15.30 -11.55
C ALA A 117 8.93 -14.00 -11.06
N TRP A 118 9.68 -12.89 -11.10
CA TRP A 118 9.11 -11.55 -10.97
C TRP A 118 8.87 -10.98 -12.37
N THR A 119 7.62 -11.09 -12.84
CA THR A 119 7.27 -10.90 -14.26
C THR A 119 7.50 -9.49 -14.79
N GLN A 120 7.38 -8.46 -13.95
CA GLN A 120 7.57 -7.05 -14.31
C GLN A 120 8.93 -6.49 -13.85
N GLY A 121 9.85 -7.35 -13.40
CA GLY A 121 11.14 -6.94 -12.88
C GLY A 121 12.29 -7.73 -13.51
N PHE A 122 13.21 -8.17 -12.68
CA PHE A 122 14.40 -8.92 -13.10
C PHE A 122 14.87 -9.85 -11.98
N ASP A 123 15.84 -10.71 -12.30
CA ASP A 123 16.50 -11.63 -11.34
C ASP A 123 17.27 -10.84 -10.27
N ILE A 124 16.71 -10.75 -9.06
CA ILE A 124 17.33 -10.04 -7.93
C ILE A 124 18.46 -10.87 -7.36
N ARG A 125 19.69 -10.32 -7.39
CA ARG A 125 20.88 -10.94 -6.79
C ARG A 125 21.37 -10.11 -5.61
N TYR A 126 21.87 -10.81 -4.61
CA TYR A 126 22.36 -10.16 -3.40
C TYR A 126 23.59 -10.88 -2.85
N GLU A 127 24.52 -10.11 -2.30
CA GLU A 127 25.73 -10.63 -1.67
C GLU A 127 25.40 -11.15 -0.28
N THR A 128 25.76 -12.41 0.01
CA THR A 128 25.50 -13.02 1.32
C THR A 128 26.32 -12.36 2.43
N SER A 129 27.44 -11.73 2.09
CA SER A 129 28.35 -11.03 3.00
C SER A 129 27.85 -9.65 3.44
N GLN A 130 26.78 -9.11 2.82
CA GLN A 130 26.28 -7.77 3.13
C GLN A 130 25.69 -7.66 4.54
N TRP A 131 25.25 -8.78 5.12
CA TRP A 131 24.68 -8.86 6.46
C TRP A 131 25.70 -9.49 7.41
N THR A 132 26.03 -8.77 8.48
CA THR A 132 27.02 -9.21 9.48
C THR A 132 26.42 -9.21 10.88
N SER A 133 27.14 -9.74 11.87
CA SER A 133 26.71 -9.68 13.27
C SER A 133 26.44 -8.24 13.75
N ASN A 134 27.22 -7.28 13.25
CA ASN A 134 27.13 -5.85 13.58
C ASN A 134 26.16 -5.08 12.67
N ASN A 135 25.77 -5.65 11.53
CA ASN A 135 24.83 -5.06 10.57
C ASN A 135 23.80 -6.10 10.12
N LYS A 136 22.78 -6.30 10.94
CA LYS A 136 21.71 -7.28 10.69
C LYS A 136 20.58 -6.66 9.88
N LEU A 137 20.03 -7.44 8.95
CA LEU A 137 18.76 -7.13 8.31
C LEU A 137 17.63 -7.20 9.37
N LYS A 138 16.90 -6.10 9.55
CA LYS A 138 15.74 -6.04 10.44
C LYS A 138 14.49 -6.29 9.62
N ILE A 139 13.73 -7.33 9.97
CA ILE A 139 12.49 -7.70 9.29
C ILE A 139 11.33 -7.38 10.22
N ILE A 140 10.40 -6.56 9.75
CA ILE A 140 9.15 -6.24 10.45
C ILE A 140 8.03 -6.87 9.64
N LEU A 141 7.36 -7.86 10.23
CA LEU A 141 6.17 -8.46 9.64
C LEU A 141 4.97 -7.61 10.06
N MET A 142 4.20 -7.13 9.09
CA MET A 142 3.03 -6.29 9.31
C MET A 142 1.76 -7.03 8.87
N PRO A 143 1.03 -7.66 9.81
CA PRO A 143 -0.30 -8.18 9.52
C PRO A 143 -1.23 -7.05 9.07
N HIS A 144 -1.98 -7.27 7.99
CA HIS A 144 -2.94 -6.32 7.47
C HIS A 144 -4.17 -7.05 6.90
N SER A 145 -5.32 -6.36 6.92
CA SER A 145 -6.53 -6.75 6.20
C SER A 145 -7.00 -5.55 5.40
N HIS A 146 -7.15 -5.72 4.08
CA HIS A 146 -7.75 -4.69 3.24
C HIS A 146 -9.27 -4.89 3.26
N CYS A 147 -10.00 -3.90 3.78
CA CYS A 147 -11.46 -3.94 3.85
C CYS A 147 -12.00 -2.77 3.02
N ASP A 148 -12.35 -3.06 1.78
CA ASP A 148 -12.96 -2.08 0.89
C ASP A 148 -14.33 -1.66 1.46
N PRO A 149 -14.60 -0.37 1.66
CA PRO A 149 -15.90 0.12 2.13
C PRO A 149 -16.91 0.14 0.97
N GLY A 150 -17.13 -1.03 0.39
CA GLY A 150 -17.89 -1.24 -0.83
C GLY A 150 -16.99 -1.51 -2.04
N TRP A 151 -17.22 -2.65 -2.71
CA TRP A 151 -16.57 -3.03 -3.97
C TRP A 151 -17.48 -3.96 -4.77
N ILE A 152 -17.36 -5.27 -4.58
CA ILE A 152 -18.32 -6.24 -5.15
C ILE A 152 -19.60 -6.34 -4.32
N HIS A 153 -19.52 -5.99 -3.03
CA HIS A 153 -20.66 -5.82 -2.11
C HIS A 153 -20.74 -4.37 -1.63
N THR A 154 -21.88 -4.01 -1.05
CA THR A 154 -22.02 -2.73 -0.33
C THR A 154 -21.27 -2.77 1.00
N PHE A 155 -21.02 -1.60 1.59
CA PHE A 155 -20.40 -1.51 2.92
C PHE A 155 -21.14 -2.33 3.98
N GLU A 156 -22.48 -2.24 4.00
CA GLU A 156 -23.34 -2.92 4.98
C GLU A 156 -23.32 -4.45 4.81
N GLU A 157 -23.13 -4.95 3.59
CA GLU A 157 -23.06 -6.39 3.34
C GLU A 157 -21.73 -7.01 3.76
N TYR A 158 -20.65 -6.22 3.80
CA TYR A 158 -19.35 -6.66 4.28
C TYR A 158 -19.22 -6.64 5.81
N PHE A 159 -20.04 -5.84 6.51
CA PHE A 159 -19.96 -5.60 7.95
C PHE A 159 -21.01 -6.41 8.73
#